data_AF-A0A2V9KYX3-F1
#
_entry.id   AF-A0A2V9KYX3-F1
#
_cell.length_a   1.000
_cell.length_b   1.000
_cell.length_c   1.000
_cell.angle_alpha   90.00
_cell.angle_beta   90.00
_cell.angle_gamma   90.00
#
_symmetry.space_group_name_H-M   'P 1'
#
loop_
_entity.id
_entity.type
_entity.pdbx_description
1 polymer ?
#
loop_
_entity_poly.entity_id
_entity_poly.type
_entity_poly.pdbx_seq_one_letter_code
_entity_poly.pdbx_strand_id
1 'polypeptide(L)'
;MSQLTLSSIPGFFDISDSALAGGQPLTDDTMLKISHNAKFAAVRTELLFMGFFQPGDAVPTPVSPVDGYAYSRAECLFLPILASSRSPAAGFVSGQKNFPVLASNDAGQGSLIVVPYQLDVNDATGALTCQTYWSTSGAENQGVVKVYCVAVRSSVNVAN
;
A
#
# COMPACT_ATOMS: atom_id res chain seq x y z
N MET A 1 -22.30 0.70 -2.58
CA MET A 1 -21.53 -0.43 -2.00
C MET A 1 -21.51 -0.25 -0.50
N SER A 2 -21.89 -1.29 0.26
CA SER A 2 -21.73 -1.27 1.72
C SER A 2 -20.24 -1.46 2.03
N GLN A 3 -19.67 -0.58 2.85
CA GLN A 3 -18.27 -0.60 3.28
C GLN A 3 -18.24 -0.82 4.79
N LEU A 4 -17.35 -1.70 5.25
CA LEU A 4 -17.04 -1.84 6.67
C LEU A 4 -16.35 -0.56 7.15
N THR A 5 -16.90 0.08 8.18
CA THR A 5 -16.28 1.24 8.83
C THR A 5 -16.21 1.02 10.34
N LEU A 6 -15.14 1.53 10.97
CA LEU A 6 -15.00 1.58 12.42
C LEU A 6 -14.97 3.05 12.86
N SER A 7 -15.74 3.38 13.89
CA SER A 7 -15.82 4.74 14.44
C SER A 7 -14.56 5.15 15.22
N SER A 8 -13.73 4.19 15.60
CA SER A 8 -12.47 4.39 16.29
C SER A 8 -11.43 3.39 15.79
N ILE A 9 -10.15 3.80 15.84
CA ILE A 9 -9.02 2.95 15.51
C ILE A 9 -8.92 1.86 16.60
N PRO A 10 -9.08 0.57 16.25
CA PRO A 10 -8.94 -0.51 17.22
C PRO A 10 -7.47 -0.71 17.58
N GLY A 11 -7.21 -1.04 18.84
CA GLY A 11 -5.89 -1.43 19.33
C GLY A 11 -5.85 -2.88 19.78
N PHE A 12 -4.65 -3.37 20.08
CA PHE A 12 -4.47 -4.70 20.64
C PHE A 12 -4.62 -4.65 22.17
N PHE A 13 -5.47 -5.53 22.72
CA PHE A 13 -5.66 -5.72 24.15
C PHE A 13 -5.20 -7.11 24.53
N ASP A 14 -4.09 -7.21 25.25
CA ASP A 14 -3.57 -8.52 25.64
C ASP A 14 -4.53 -9.24 26.60
N ILE A 15 -4.72 -10.55 26.36
CA ILE A 15 -5.43 -11.47 27.23
C ILE A 15 -4.53 -12.68 27.37
N SER A 16 -4.05 -12.96 28.59
CA SER A 16 -3.29 -14.18 28.86
C SER A 16 -4.14 -15.41 28.55
N ASP A 17 -3.55 -16.41 27.90
CA ASP A 17 -4.20 -17.71 27.67
C ASP A 17 -4.65 -18.37 28.99
N SER A 18 -3.96 -18.08 30.10
CA SER A 18 -4.36 -18.56 31.43
C SER A 18 -5.71 -18.01 31.90
N ALA A 19 -6.16 -16.87 31.35
CA ALA A 19 -7.46 -16.26 31.62
C ALA A 19 -8.58 -16.85 30.73
N LEU A 20 -8.24 -17.55 29.64
CA LEU A 20 -9.17 -18.22 28.73
C LEU A 20 -9.23 -19.74 28.97
N ALA A 21 -9.01 -20.17 30.21
CA ALA A 21 -8.99 -21.58 30.59
C ALA A 21 -10.39 -22.17 30.81
N GLY A 22 -10.56 -23.46 30.50
CA GLY A 22 -11.81 -24.18 30.74
C GLY A 22 -12.20 -24.20 32.23
N GLY A 23 -13.46 -23.94 32.52
CA GLY A 23 -14.00 -23.91 33.89
C GLY A 23 -13.90 -22.55 34.59
N GLN A 24 -13.32 -21.53 33.95
CA GLN A 24 -13.37 -20.15 34.44
C GLN A 24 -14.65 -19.44 33.95
N PRO A 25 -15.26 -18.56 34.76
CA PRO A 25 -16.40 -17.77 34.33
C PRO A 25 -16.00 -16.78 33.25
N LEU A 26 -16.77 -16.73 32.15
CA LEU A 26 -16.61 -15.71 31.12
C LEU A 26 -17.14 -14.38 31.67
N THR A 27 -16.24 -13.45 31.97
CA THR A 27 -16.60 -12.11 32.47
C THR A 27 -16.88 -11.15 31.32
N ASP A 28 -17.65 -10.10 31.60
CA ASP A 28 -17.90 -9.01 30.64
C ASP A 28 -16.59 -8.39 30.13
N ASP A 29 -15.60 -8.21 31.01
CA ASP A 29 -14.25 -7.72 30.65
C ASP A 29 -13.55 -8.63 29.62
N THR A 30 -13.61 -9.94 29.83
CA THR A 30 -13.00 -10.92 28.92
C THR A 30 -13.67 -10.88 27.55
N MET A 31 -15.00 -10.79 27.51
CA MET A 31 -15.74 -10.67 26.25
C MET A 31 -15.42 -9.37 25.51
N LEU A 32 -15.28 -8.25 26.23
CA LEU A 32 -14.94 -6.97 25.63
C LEU A 32 -13.55 -7.00 24.99
N LYS A 33 -12.55 -7.56 25.67
CA LYS A 33 -11.18 -7.67 25.14
C LYS A 33 -11.12 -8.60 23.92
N ILE A 34 -11.83 -9.73 23.93
CA ILE A 34 -11.94 -10.62 22.77
C ILE A 34 -12.54 -9.86 21.57
N SER A 35 -13.63 -9.11 21.81
CA SER A 35 -14.28 -8.31 20.78
C SER A 35 -13.35 -7.22 20.23
N HIS A 36 -12.57 -6.55 21.07
CA HIS A 36 -11.59 -5.55 20.64
C HIS A 36 -10.47 -6.18 19.78
N ASN A 37 -9.92 -7.32 20.19
CA ASN A 37 -8.91 -8.03 19.42
C ASN A 37 -9.44 -8.52 18.08
N ALA A 38 -10.69 -8.99 18.03
CA ALA A 38 -11.34 -9.38 16.77
C ALA A 38 -11.47 -8.18 15.80
N LYS A 39 -11.84 -7.00 16.31
CA LYS A 39 -11.89 -5.76 15.51
C LYS A 39 -10.51 -5.37 15.00
N PHE A 40 -9.48 -5.43 15.85
CA PHE A 40 -8.10 -5.14 15.44
C PHE A 40 -7.61 -6.14 14.38
N ALA A 41 -7.87 -7.43 14.58
CA ALA A 41 -7.48 -8.46 13.62
C ALA A 41 -8.07 -8.23 12.22
N ALA A 42 -9.29 -7.70 12.14
CA ALA A 42 -9.95 -7.39 10.87
C ALA A 42 -9.23 -6.29 10.05
N VAL A 43 -8.51 -5.38 10.71
CA VAL A 43 -7.81 -4.25 10.06
C VAL A 43 -6.29 -4.31 10.24
N ARG A 44 -5.76 -5.39 10.81
CA ARG A 44 -4.33 -5.53 11.08
C ARG A 44 -3.50 -5.56 9.79
N THR A 45 -4.03 -6.20 8.76
CA THR A 45 -3.40 -6.28 7.44
C THR A 45 -4.40 -5.82 6.39
N GLU A 46 -4.01 -4.80 5.63
CA GLU A 46 -4.82 -4.23 4.57
C GLU A 46 -4.04 -4.25 3.25
N LEU A 47 -4.72 -4.60 2.16
CA LEU A 47 -4.18 -4.46 0.80
C LEU A 47 -4.85 -3.27 0.13
N LEU A 48 -4.06 -2.23 -0.16
CA LEU A 48 -4.55 -0.94 -0.62
C LEU A 48 -4.05 -0.64 -2.03
N PHE A 49 -4.97 -0.25 -2.91
CA PHE A 49 -4.61 0.22 -4.24
C PHE A 49 -4.19 1.69 -4.19
N MET A 50 -2.90 1.96 -4.39
CA MET A 50 -2.34 3.30 -4.27
C MET A 50 -2.62 4.16 -5.50
N GLY A 51 -2.73 3.55 -6.68
CA GLY A 51 -3.01 4.24 -7.93
C GLY A 51 -1.96 3.96 -8.99
N PHE A 52 -1.99 4.78 -10.03
CA PHE A 52 -0.97 4.81 -11.07
C PHE A 52 0.03 5.94 -10.82
N PHE A 53 1.30 5.68 -11.11
CA PHE A 53 2.43 6.57 -10.86
C PHE A 53 3.37 6.53 -12.07
N GLN A 54 4.13 7.61 -12.27
CA GLN A 54 5.24 7.67 -13.24
C GLN A 54 6.59 7.66 -12.50
N PRO A 55 7.69 7.28 -13.16
CA PRO A 55 9.02 7.32 -12.55
C PRO A 55 9.34 8.69 -11.95
N GLY A 56 9.92 8.69 -10.75
CA GLY A 56 10.24 9.90 -9.99
C GLY A 56 9.12 10.39 -9.06
N ASP A 57 7.88 9.93 -9.25
CA ASP A 57 6.80 10.24 -8.30
C ASP A 57 7.07 9.61 -6.93
N ALA A 58 6.63 10.29 -5.86
CA ALA A 58 6.65 9.74 -4.51
C ALA A 58 5.30 9.09 -4.19
N VAL A 59 5.30 7.78 -3.92
CA VAL A 59 4.13 7.08 -3.41
C VAL A 59 3.91 7.48 -1.95
N PRO A 60 2.74 8.06 -1.59
CA PRO A 60 2.45 8.45 -0.23
C PRO A 60 2.19 7.23 0.66
N THR A 61 2.28 7.39 1.98
CA THR A 61 1.78 6.36 2.90
C THR A 61 0.24 6.32 2.85
N PRO A 62 -0.36 5.12 2.88
CA PRO A 62 -1.80 5.00 2.84
C PRO A 62 -2.46 5.40 4.17
N VAL A 63 -3.74 5.74 4.06
CA VAL A 63 -4.66 5.83 5.19
C VAL A 63 -5.70 4.74 5.04
N SER A 64 -5.95 3.99 6.11
CA SER A 64 -6.99 2.97 6.16
C SER A 64 -8.36 3.58 5.81
N PRO A 65 -9.07 3.06 4.81
CA PRO A 65 -10.41 3.52 4.47
C PRO A 65 -11.46 3.00 5.48
N VAL A 66 -11.11 2.05 6.34
CA VAL A 66 -12.03 1.46 7.33
C VAL A 66 -12.16 2.35 8.55
N ASP A 67 -11.06 2.92 9.03
CA ASP A 67 -11.00 3.59 10.34
C ASP A 67 -10.10 4.83 10.40
N GLY A 68 -9.51 5.24 9.27
CA GLY A 68 -8.69 6.45 9.18
C GLY A 68 -7.28 6.32 9.76
N TYR A 69 -6.82 5.12 10.13
CA TYR A 69 -5.45 4.93 10.59
C TYR A 69 -4.43 5.31 9.50
N ALA A 70 -3.54 6.27 9.81
CA ALA A 70 -2.46 6.68 8.93
C ALA A 70 -1.25 5.78 9.15
N TYR A 71 -0.91 4.98 8.14
CA TYR A 71 0.22 4.07 8.22
C TYR A 71 1.56 4.82 8.13
N SER A 72 2.55 4.32 8.85
CA SER A 72 3.96 4.72 8.67
C SER A 72 4.60 3.93 7.52
N ARG A 73 5.72 4.43 6.96
CA ARG A 73 6.47 3.69 5.93
C ARG A 73 6.99 2.34 6.42
N ALA A 74 7.36 2.24 7.69
CA ALA A 74 7.83 0.99 8.30
C ALA A 74 6.74 -0.10 8.38
N GLU A 75 5.47 0.29 8.26
CA GLU A 75 4.30 -0.60 8.25
C GLU A 75 3.83 -0.94 6.83
N CYS A 76 4.49 -0.39 5.81
CA CYS A 76 4.08 -0.51 4.42
C CYS A 76 5.08 -1.34 3.63
N LEU A 77 4.58 -2.33 2.90
CA LEU A 77 5.30 -2.98 1.81
C LEU A 77 4.68 -2.54 0.48
N PHE A 78 5.44 -1.77 -0.30
CA PHE A 78 4.99 -1.33 -1.62
C PHE A 78 5.27 -2.39 -2.67
N LEU A 79 4.27 -2.68 -3.49
CA LEU A 79 4.31 -3.65 -4.58
C LEU A 79 4.11 -2.89 -5.90
N PRO A 80 5.19 -2.42 -6.54
CA PRO A 80 5.11 -1.82 -7.86
C PRO A 80 4.87 -2.91 -8.92
N ILE A 81 3.91 -2.69 -9.79
CA ILE A 81 3.59 -3.55 -10.92
C ILE A 81 3.61 -2.69 -12.18
N LEU A 82 4.43 -3.05 -13.15
CA LEU A 82 4.43 -2.35 -14.43
C LEU A 82 3.05 -2.44 -15.09
N ALA A 83 2.50 -1.29 -15.46
CA ALA A 83 1.21 -1.20 -16.15
C ALA A 83 1.37 -0.87 -17.64
N SER A 84 2.38 -0.06 -17.99
CA SER A 84 2.74 0.26 -19.37
C SER A 84 4.21 0.64 -19.45
N SER A 85 4.88 0.28 -20.56
CA SER A 85 6.23 0.76 -20.87
C SER A 85 6.25 2.19 -21.41
N ARG A 86 5.08 2.72 -21.80
CA ARG A 86 4.91 4.08 -22.31
C ARG A 86 4.68 5.06 -21.16
N SER A 87 5.21 6.26 -21.27
CA SER A 87 4.95 7.33 -20.31
C SER A 87 3.48 7.78 -20.38
N PRO A 88 2.92 8.30 -19.27
CA PRO A 88 1.59 8.87 -19.31
C PRO A 88 1.58 10.20 -20.10
N ALA A 89 0.44 10.53 -20.70
CA ALA A 89 0.26 11.77 -21.45
C ALA A 89 0.22 13.00 -20.53
N ALA A 90 0.30 14.19 -21.12
CA ALA A 90 0.12 15.45 -20.40
C ALA A 90 -1.22 15.48 -19.64
N GLY A 91 -1.20 16.05 -18.42
CA GLY A 91 -2.37 16.07 -17.53
C GLY A 91 -2.50 14.86 -16.61
N PHE A 92 -1.52 13.93 -16.64
CA PHE A 92 -1.42 12.87 -15.65
C PHE A 92 -1.29 13.40 -14.21
N VAL A 93 -2.03 12.79 -13.29
CA VAL A 93 -1.95 13.08 -11.87
C VAL A 93 -1.48 11.83 -11.13
N SER A 94 -0.41 11.98 -10.37
CA SER A 94 0.15 10.89 -9.57
C SER A 94 -0.87 10.33 -8.57
N GLY A 95 -0.96 9.01 -8.44
CA GLY A 95 -1.91 8.33 -7.56
C GLY A 95 -3.35 8.26 -8.09
N GLN A 96 -3.62 8.70 -9.32
CA GLN A 96 -4.94 8.56 -9.93
C GLN A 96 -5.38 7.09 -9.99
N LYS A 97 -6.68 6.83 -9.82
CA LYS A 97 -7.23 5.46 -9.75
C LYS A 97 -7.52 4.85 -11.13
N ASN A 98 -7.74 5.68 -12.12
CA ASN A 98 -7.99 5.24 -13.49
C ASN A 98 -6.68 5.12 -14.27
N PHE A 99 -6.64 4.15 -15.19
CA PHE A 99 -5.49 3.99 -16.07
C PHE A 99 -5.27 5.27 -16.89
N PRO A 100 -4.03 5.80 -16.96
CA PRO A 100 -3.75 7.02 -17.69
C PRO A 100 -3.88 6.87 -19.20
N VAL A 101 -4.19 7.97 -19.87
CA VAL A 101 -3.92 8.09 -21.31
C VAL A 101 -2.40 8.07 -21.51
N LEU A 102 -1.91 7.32 -22.49
CA LEU A 102 -0.47 7.17 -22.74
C LEU A 102 0.02 8.24 -23.71
N ALA A 103 1.25 8.72 -23.52
CA ALA A 103 1.89 9.70 -24.39
C ALA A 103 2.15 9.10 -25.78
N SER A 104 1.95 9.90 -26.83
CA SER A 104 2.17 9.46 -28.22
C SER A 104 3.64 9.16 -28.54
N ASN A 105 4.58 9.75 -27.79
CA ASN A 105 6.02 9.55 -27.93
C ASN A 105 6.62 9.27 -26.55
N ASP A 106 7.60 8.37 -26.52
CA ASP A 106 8.37 8.02 -25.32
C ASP A 106 9.76 8.66 -25.37
N ALA A 107 10.47 8.70 -24.23
CA ALA A 107 11.83 9.25 -24.16
C ALA A 107 12.85 8.31 -24.83
N GLY A 108 12.61 7.01 -24.77
CA GLY A 108 13.48 5.99 -25.34
C GLY A 108 13.60 6.04 -26.86
N GLN A 109 14.83 5.89 -27.35
CA GLN A 109 15.16 5.90 -28.77
C GLN A 109 15.54 4.51 -29.28
N GLY A 110 15.08 4.19 -30.48
CA GLY A 110 15.34 2.91 -31.13
C GLY A 110 14.29 1.85 -30.80
N SER A 111 14.72 0.59 -30.70
CA SER A 111 13.84 -0.53 -30.33
C SER A 111 13.91 -0.79 -28.83
N LEU A 112 12.75 -1.10 -28.24
CA LEU A 112 12.65 -1.49 -26.85
C LEU A 112 13.25 -2.90 -26.65
N ILE A 113 14.20 -3.03 -25.72
CA ILE A 113 14.91 -4.29 -25.45
C ILE A 113 14.43 -4.97 -24.16
N VAL A 114 14.30 -4.23 -23.05
CA VAL A 114 13.97 -4.79 -21.72
C VAL A 114 12.89 -3.98 -21.02
N VAL A 115 11.89 -4.67 -20.47
CA VAL A 115 10.76 -4.08 -19.75
C VAL A 115 10.25 -4.98 -18.61
N PRO A 116 10.21 -4.50 -17.35
CA PRO A 116 11.01 -3.39 -16.84
C PRO A 116 12.49 -3.79 -16.72
N TYR A 117 13.40 -2.85 -16.95
CA TYR A 117 14.83 -3.00 -16.64
C TYR A 117 15.09 -2.86 -15.12
N GLN A 118 14.41 -1.88 -14.51
CA GLN A 118 14.36 -1.70 -13.06
C GLN A 118 12.95 -1.28 -12.67
N LEU A 119 12.43 -1.86 -11.58
CA LEU A 119 11.14 -1.50 -11.01
C LEU A 119 11.22 -1.60 -9.50
N ASP A 120 11.11 -0.47 -8.81
CA ASP A 120 11.28 -0.41 -7.36
C ASP A 120 10.57 0.81 -6.75
N VAL A 121 10.22 0.74 -5.48
CA VAL A 121 9.74 1.87 -4.68
C VAL A 121 10.67 2.00 -3.48
N ASN A 122 11.33 3.15 -3.33
CA ASN A 122 12.25 3.36 -2.22
C ASN A 122 11.49 3.37 -0.88
N ASP A 123 11.85 2.48 0.06
CA ASP A 123 11.16 2.36 1.34
C ASP A 123 11.31 3.56 2.28
N ALA A 124 12.33 4.41 2.09
CA ALA A 124 12.55 5.59 2.91
C ALA A 124 11.80 6.82 2.37
N THR A 125 11.79 7.01 1.05
CA THR A 125 11.26 8.23 0.41
C THR A 125 9.95 8.00 -0.34
N GLY A 126 9.66 6.76 -0.74
CA GLY A 126 8.57 6.37 -1.62
C GLY A 126 8.80 6.70 -3.07
N ALA A 127 10.01 7.16 -3.43
CA ALA A 127 10.33 7.47 -4.81
C ALA A 127 10.22 6.20 -5.67
N LEU A 128 9.36 6.27 -6.68
CA LEU A 128 9.17 5.21 -7.65
C LEU A 128 10.27 5.25 -8.70
N THR A 129 10.94 4.12 -8.89
CA THR A 129 11.84 3.88 -10.02
C THR A 129 11.17 2.93 -11.00
N CYS A 130 11.04 3.36 -12.25
CA CYS A 130 10.66 2.49 -13.35
C CYS A 130 11.53 2.84 -14.55
N GLN A 131 12.27 1.86 -15.03
CA GLN A 131 13.16 2.01 -16.16
C GLN A 131 12.84 0.98 -17.24
N THR A 132 12.96 1.43 -18.48
CA THR A 132 12.92 0.58 -19.67
C THR A 132 14.23 0.71 -20.41
N TYR A 133 14.71 -0.36 -21.04
CA TYR A 133 15.99 -0.34 -21.76
C TYR A 133 15.79 -0.35 -23.27
N TRP A 134 16.45 0.55 -23.97
CA TRP A 134 16.33 0.79 -25.40
C TRP A 134 17.65 0.59 -26.13
N SER A 135 17.57 0.22 -27.41
CA SER A 135 18.74 -0.10 -28.23
C SER A 135 19.68 1.09 -28.47
N THR A 136 19.15 2.31 -28.48
CA THR A 136 19.94 3.51 -28.82
C THR A 136 20.19 4.38 -27.60
N SER A 137 19.17 4.63 -26.76
CA SER A 137 19.30 5.51 -25.60
C SER A 137 19.66 4.80 -24.29
N GLY A 138 19.61 3.46 -24.25
CA GLY A 138 19.89 2.69 -23.04
C GLY A 138 18.75 2.76 -22.02
N ALA A 139 19.08 2.90 -20.73
CA ALA A 139 18.10 2.92 -19.66
C ALA A 139 17.40 4.28 -19.55
N GLU A 140 16.08 4.28 -19.66
CA GLU A 140 15.24 5.47 -19.59
C GLU A 140 14.21 5.37 -18.47
N ASN A 141 14.08 6.44 -17.69
CA ASN A 141 13.07 6.58 -16.65
C ASN A 141 11.71 6.87 -17.30
N GLN A 142 11.00 5.82 -17.68
CA GLN A 142 9.71 5.93 -18.34
C GLN A 142 8.79 4.74 -18.03
N GLY A 143 7.51 4.94 -18.31
CA GLY A 143 6.46 3.96 -18.08
C GLY A 143 5.40 4.43 -17.10
N VAL A 144 4.38 3.60 -16.95
CA VAL A 144 3.33 3.76 -15.95
C VAL A 144 3.39 2.55 -15.04
N VAL A 145 3.42 2.80 -13.74
CA VAL A 145 3.43 1.77 -12.71
C VAL A 145 2.14 1.83 -11.91
N LYS A 146 1.53 0.68 -11.72
CA LYS A 146 0.43 0.48 -10.78
C LYS A 146 1.02 0.05 -9.45
N VAL A 147 0.71 0.76 -8.37
CA VAL A 147 1.25 0.45 -7.04
C VAL A 147 0.16 -0.08 -6.12
N TYR A 148 0.42 -1.21 -5.47
CA TYR A 148 -0.33 -1.67 -4.30
C TYR A 148 0.53 -1.50 -3.05
N CYS A 149 -0.12 -1.38 -1.90
CA CYS A 149 0.53 -1.39 -0.60
C CYS A 149 -0.09 -2.49 0.25
N VAL A 150 0.75 -3.40 0.76
CA VAL A 150 0.38 -4.27 1.87
C VAL A 150 0.75 -3.52 3.14
N ALA A 151 -0.25 -3.06 3.89
CA ALA A 151 -0.06 -2.31 5.10
C ALA A 151 -0.33 -3.22 6.31
N VAL A 152 0.64 -3.31 7.24
CA VAL A 152 0.55 -4.13 8.44
C VAL A 152 0.74 -3.25 9.66
N ARG A 153 -0.29 -3.11 10.47
CA ARG A 153 -0.25 -2.28 11.67
C ARG A 153 0.70 -2.88 12.69
N SER A 154 1.61 -2.05 13.18
CA SER A 154 2.30 -2.30 14.44
C SER A 154 1.26 -2.32 15.57
N SER A 155 1.44 -3.19 16.56
CA SER A 155 0.53 -3.25 17.69
C SER A 155 0.63 -1.94 18.47
N VAL A 156 -0.38 -1.09 18.35
CA VAL A 156 -0.55 0.06 19.24
C VAL A 156 -0.97 -0.50 20.60
N ASN A 157 -0.04 -0.53 21.56
CA ASN A 157 -0.41 -0.71 22.96
C ASN A 157 -1.21 0.51 23.36
N VAL A 158 -2.53 0.39 23.46
CA VAL A 158 -3.36 1.46 24.00
C VAL A 158 -3.15 1.40 25.51
N ALA A 159 -2.41 2.36 26.07
CA ALA A 159 -2.33 2.51 27.52
C ALA A 159 -3.77 2.72 28.03
N ASN A 160 -4.22 1.85 28.93
CA ASN A 160 -5.49 2.00 29.64
C ASN A 160 -5.50 3.27 30.48
#